data_AF-W2YE31-F1
#
_entry.id   AF-W2YE31-F1
#
_cell.length_a   1.000
_cell.length_b   1.000
_cell.length_c   1.000
_cell.angle_alpha   90.00
_cell.angle_beta   90.00
_cell.angle_gamma   90.00
#
_symmetry.space_group_name_H-M   'P 1'
#
loop_
_entity.id
_entity.type
_entity.pdbx_description
1 polymer ?
#
loop_
_entity_poly.entity_id
_entity_poly.type
_entity_poly.pdbx_seq_one_letter_code
_entity_poly.pdbx_strand_id
1 'polypeptide(L)'
;MDTMLNDSDEIENTVPPFKPASTLESWSSFEDHFTKYKKKYNLKFRVRSSVKTALHNSTHQDQMPTEFEWTQKIYRCTHGVLQKSRSKGHRNRQTRYKKCKARLTAVVKKVAVNEYELTIQNQ
;
A
#
# COMPACT_ATOMS: atom_id res chain seq x y z
N MET A 1 16.82 -33.43 -16.14
CA MET A 1 16.92 -32.28 -17.06
C MET A 1 16.41 -31.07 -16.30
N ASP A 2 17.28 -30.47 -15.48
CA ASP A 2 17.03 -29.27 -14.70
C ASP A 2 17.44 -28.06 -15.53
N THR A 3 16.47 -27.40 -16.18
CA THR A 3 16.79 -26.24 -17.04
C THR A 3 15.60 -25.29 -17.10
N MET A 4 15.21 -24.69 -15.96
CA MET A 4 14.22 -23.60 -15.92
C MET A 4 14.48 -22.62 -14.76
N LEU A 5 15.74 -22.42 -14.36
CA LEU A 5 16.11 -21.39 -13.39
C LEU A 5 17.26 -20.58 -13.99
N ASN A 6 17.07 -19.26 -14.11
CA ASN A 6 18.10 -18.22 -14.17
C ASN A 6 18.12 -17.30 -15.39
N ASP A 7 17.01 -17.09 -16.09
CA ASP A 7 16.83 -15.89 -16.93
C ASP A 7 15.64 -15.05 -16.43
N SER A 8 15.54 -14.84 -15.12
CA SER A 8 14.83 -13.65 -14.68
C SER A 8 15.81 -12.51 -14.77
N ASP A 9 15.84 -11.81 -15.91
CA ASP A 9 16.43 -10.47 -16.00
C ASP A 9 16.11 -9.74 -14.70
N GLU A 10 17.14 -9.19 -14.05
CA GLU A 10 16.97 -8.42 -12.84
C GLU A 10 16.21 -7.14 -13.20
N ILE A 11 14.87 -7.23 -13.16
CA ILE A 11 14.01 -6.08 -13.38
C ILE A 11 14.22 -5.15 -12.18
N GLU A 12 15.06 -4.13 -12.35
CA GLU A 12 15.18 -3.02 -11.43
C GLU A 12 13.83 -2.28 -11.39
N ASN A 13 13.01 -2.66 -10.43
CA ASN A 13 11.70 -2.06 -10.20
C ASN A 13 11.85 -0.87 -9.26
N THR A 14 12.60 0.14 -9.71
CA THR A 14 12.83 1.40 -9.00
C THR A 14 11.58 2.27 -9.11
N VAL A 15 10.62 1.99 -8.23
CA VAL A 15 9.42 2.81 -8.12
C VAL A 15 9.76 4.07 -7.31
N PRO A 16 9.56 5.28 -7.85
CA PRO A 16 9.80 6.50 -7.09
C PRO A 16 8.85 6.56 -5.88
N PRO A 17 9.31 7.02 -4.72
CA PRO A 17 8.50 7.06 -3.51
C PRO A 17 7.27 7.94 -3.72
N PHE A 18 6.13 7.54 -3.13
CA PHE A 18 4.96 8.41 -3.11
C PHE A 18 5.22 9.56 -2.14
N LYS A 19 5.32 10.77 -2.69
CA LYS A 19 5.50 12.01 -1.94
C LYS A 19 4.42 12.98 -2.41
N PRO A 20 3.31 13.15 -1.64
CA PRO A 20 2.34 14.20 -1.94
C PRO A 20 3.03 15.57 -1.80
N ALA A 21 2.66 16.52 -2.65
CA ALA A 21 3.23 17.87 -2.65
C ALA A 21 2.63 18.78 -1.56
N SER A 22 1.44 18.42 -1.07
CA SER A 22 0.67 19.13 -0.05
C SER A 22 0.40 18.21 1.15
N THR A 23 0.01 18.83 2.27
CA THR A 23 -0.52 18.14 3.44
C THR A 23 -1.74 17.31 3.06
N LEU A 24 -1.89 16.15 3.70
CA LEU A 24 -3.00 15.24 3.48
C LEU A 24 -3.93 15.31 4.68
N GLU A 25 -4.93 16.18 4.59
CA GLU A 25 -5.90 16.43 5.66
C GLU A 25 -6.98 15.35 5.73
N SER A 26 -7.19 14.58 4.66
CA SER A 26 -8.22 13.55 4.60
C SER A 26 -7.83 12.35 3.74
N TRP A 27 -8.51 11.22 3.97
CA TRP A 27 -8.35 10.03 3.13
C TRP A 27 -8.78 10.26 1.68
N SER A 28 -9.70 11.20 1.43
CA SER A 28 -10.11 11.56 0.06
C SER A 28 -8.97 12.26 -0.67
N SER A 29 -8.35 13.27 -0.05
CA SER A 29 -7.17 13.94 -0.60
C SER A 29 -6.04 12.94 -0.87
N PHE A 30 -5.80 12.01 0.08
CA PHE A 30 -4.84 10.93 -0.13
C PHE A 30 -5.17 10.09 -1.38
N GLU A 31 -6.41 9.61 -1.54
CA GLU A 31 -6.77 8.75 -2.67
C GLU A 31 -6.69 9.48 -4.02
N ASP A 32 -6.96 10.79 -4.06
CA ASP A 32 -6.79 11.61 -5.28
C ASP A 32 -5.32 11.70 -5.69
N HIS A 33 -4.44 12.07 -4.76
CA HIS A 33 -3.00 12.11 -5.00
C HIS A 33 -2.46 10.71 -5.35
N PHE A 34 -2.92 9.69 -4.64
CA PHE A 34 -2.47 8.33 -4.84
C PHE A 34 -2.94 7.77 -6.19
N THR A 35 -4.12 8.16 -6.67
CA THR A 35 -4.64 7.77 -7.98
C THR A 35 -3.85 8.40 -9.11
N LYS A 36 -3.49 9.69 -8.99
CA LYS A 36 -2.57 10.36 -9.94
C LYS A 36 -1.21 9.67 -9.97
N TYR A 37 -0.65 9.32 -8.82
CA TYR A 37 0.61 8.59 -8.70
C TYR A 37 0.54 7.19 -9.34
N LYS A 38 -0.49 6.40 -9.03
CA LYS A 38 -0.74 5.07 -9.64
C LYS A 38 -0.79 5.16 -11.17
N LYS A 39 -1.50 6.15 -11.70
CA LYS A 39 -1.64 6.36 -13.15
C LYS A 39 -0.32 6.79 -13.79
N LYS A 40 0.43 7.71 -13.18
CA LYS A 40 1.72 8.22 -13.70
C LYS A 40 2.77 7.11 -13.85
N TYR A 41 2.86 6.22 -12.86
CA TYR A 41 3.89 5.17 -12.82
C TYR A 41 3.36 3.77 -13.17
N ASN A 42 2.14 3.67 -13.70
CA ASN A 42 1.48 2.40 -14.04
C ASN A 42 1.49 1.37 -12.90
N LEU A 43 1.29 1.86 -11.68
CA LEU A 43 1.33 1.04 -10.47
C LEU A 43 -0.07 0.56 -10.09
N LYS A 44 -0.11 -0.67 -9.57
CA LYS A 44 -1.33 -1.23 -8.99
C LYS A 44 -1.05 -1.70 -7.57
N PHE A 45 -1.71 -1.06 -6.61
CA PHE A 45 -1.64 -1.41 -5.20
C PHE A 45 -2.92 -2.12 -4.76
N ARG A 46 -2.77 -3.00 -3.76
CA ARG A 46 -3.89 -3.53 -2.98
C ARG A 46 -3.71 -3.16 -1.52
N VAL A 47 -4.81 -3.00 -0.81
CA VAL A 47 -4.80 -2.92 0.65
C VAL A 47 -4.47 -4.31 1.21
N ARG A 48 -3.41 -4.40 2.01
CA ARG A 48 -3.01 -5.62 2.72
C ARG A 48 -3.60 -5.66 4.13
N SER A 49 -3.62 -4.53 4.80
CA SER A 49 -4.18 -4.37 6.14
C SER A 49 -4.72 -2.95 6.28
N SER A 50 -5.78 -2.80 7.05
CA SER A 50 -6.32 -1.51 7.47
C SER A 50 -6.83 -1.63 8.89
N VAL A 51 -6.74 -0.54 9.65
CA VAL A 51 -7.30 -0.47 10.99
C VAL A 51 -8.34 0.65 11.00
N LYS A 52 -9.58 0.29 11.33
CA LYS A 52 -10.66 1.25 11.49
C LYS A 52 -10.46 2.04 12.77
N THR A 53 -10.80 3.32 12.74
CA THR A 53 -10.67 4.21 13.90
C THR A 53 -11.52 3.75 15.06
N ALA A 54 -12.75 3.31 14.83
CA ALA A 54 -13.60 2.74 15.88
C ALA A 54 -12.95 1.56 16.61
N LEU A 55 -12.25 0.67 15.89
CA LEU A 55 -11.55 -0.47 16.50
C LEU A 55 -10.31 -0.03 17.28
N HIS A 56 -9.58 0.96 16.76
CA HIS A 56 -8.42 1.50 17.45
C HIS A 56 -8.85 2.16 18.76
N ASN A 57 -9.86 3.04 18.70
CA ASN A 57 -10.44 3.74 19.84
C ASN A 57 -11.04 2.81 20.90
N SER A 58 -11.55 1.64 20.51
CA SER A 58 -12.07 0.66 21.48
C SER A 58 -10.98 -0.15 22.20
N THR A 59 -9.74 -0.15 21.69
CA THR A 59 -8.65 -0.99 22.18
C THR A 59 -7.48 -0.19 22.76
N HIS A 60 -7.37 1.09 22.41
CA HIS A 60 -6.24 1.96 22.77
C HIS A 60 -6.71 3.13 23.64
N GLN A 61 -5.85 3.58 24.55
CA GLN A 61 -6.12 4.75 25.39
C GLN A 61 -5.97 6.07 24.61
N ASP A 62 -5.09 6.08 23.61
CA ASP A 62 -4.92 7.19 22.67
C ASP A 62 -6.04 7.20 21.64
N GLN A 63 -7.06 8.01 21.92
CA GLN A 63 -8.21 8.17 21.02
C GLN A 63 -7.80 8.94 19.77
N MET A 64 -8.14 8.38 18.61
CA MET A 64 -7.97 9.03 17.31
C MET A 64 -9.27 9.75 16.86
N PRO A 65 -9.16 10.79 16.03
CA PRO A 65 -10.31 11.56 15.57
C PRO A 65 -11.22 10.73 14.67
N THR A 66 -12.53 10.84 14.88
CA THR A 66 -13.53 10.01 14.19
C THR A 66 -13.73 10.45 12.74
N GLU A 67 -13.26 11.65 12.38
CA GLU A 67 -13.22 12.21 11.03
C GLU A 67 -12.40 11.34 10.08
N PHE A 68 -11.39 10.64 10.60
CA PHE A 68 -10.66 9.64 9.84
C PHE A 68 -11.32 8.28 10.00
N GLU A 69 -11.83 7.68 8.92
CA GLU A 69 -12.43 6.34 8.97
C GLU A 69 -11.40 5.25 9.35
N TRP A 70 -10.14 5.44 8.95
CA TRP A 70 -9.03 4.53 9.25
C TRP A 70 -7.86 5.26 9.89
N THR A 71 -7.23 4.63 10.89
CA THR A 71 -5.98 5.13 11.49
C THR A 71 -4.78 4.77 10.64
N GLN A 72 -4.83 3.61 9.99
CA GLN A 72 -3.77 3.18 9.07
C GLN A 72 -4.31 2.32 7.93
N LYS A 73 -3.62 2.44 6.78
CA LYS A 73 -3.75 1.52 5.65
C LYS A 73 -2.37 1.16 5.11
N ILE A 74 -2.16 -0.15 4.96
CA ILE A 74 -0.94 -0.71 4.37
C ILE A 74 -1.25 -1.17 2.96
N TYR A 75 -0.59 -0.56 1.99
CA TYR A 75 -0.68 -0.86 0.58
C TYR A 75 0.54 -1.65 0.11
N ARG A 76 0.31 -2.66 -0.73
CA ARG A 76 1.37 -3.43 -1.39
C ARG A 76 1.12 -3.50 -2.88
N CYS A 77 2.19 -3.38 -3.67
CA CYS A 77 2.11 -3.57 -5.10
C CYS A 77 1.62 -5.00 -5.44
N THR A 78 0.72 -5.12 -6.41
CA THR A 78 0.21 -6.44 -6.87
C THR A 78 1.28 -7.28 -7.54
N HIS A 79 2.33 -6.66 -8.06
CA HIS A 79 3.50 -7.34 -8.64
C HIS A 79 4.53 -7.76 -7.58
N GLY A 80 4.34 -7.36 -6.31
CA GLY A 80 5.26 -7.63 -5.21
C GLY A 80 4.96 -8.88 -4.40
N VAL A 81 3.83 -9.55 -4.64
CA VAL A 81 3.46 -10.76 -3.90
C VAL A 81 3.20 -11.91 -4.85
N LEU A 82 4.02 -12.96 -4.73
CA LEU A 82 3.72 -14.24 -5.35
C LEU A 82 2.57 -14.88 -4.59
N GLN A 83 1.43 -15.05 -5.26
CA GLN A 83 0.31 -15.81 -4.71
C GLN A 83 0.16 -17.10 -5.50
N LYS A 84 0.42 -18.23 -4.82
CA LYS A 84 0.07 -19.54 -5.34
C LYS A 84 -1.44 -19.61 -5.54
N SER A 85 -1.87 -20.25 -6.62
CA SER A 85 -3.28 -20.53 -6.81
C SER A 85 -3.77 -21.41 -5.65
N ARG A 86 -4.97 -21.13 -5.14
CA ARG A 86 -5.64 -21.98 -4.14
C ARG A 86 -6.53 -23.04 -4.81
N SER A 87 -6.73 -22.95 -6.12
CA SER A 87 -7.54 -23.92 -6.87
C SER A 87 -6.72 -25.16 -7.24
N LYS A 88 -7.35 -26.33 -7.26
CA LYS A 88 -6.75 -27.59 -7.74
C LYS A 88 -6.72 -27.71 -9.27
N GLY A 89 -7.45 -26.85 -9.99
CA GLY A 89 -7.49 -26.88 -11.45
C GLY A 89 -6.16 -26.46 -12.09
N HIS A 90 -5.67 -27.24 -13.04
CA HIS A 90 -4.48 -26.93 -13.82
C HIS A 90 -4.81 -25.81 -14.81
N ARG A 91 -4.39 -24.58 -14.53
CA ARG A 91 -4.51 -23.44 -15.44
C ARG A 91 -3.11 -22.97 -15.78
N ASN A 92 -2.77 -22.91 -17.07
CA ASN A 92 -1.54 -22.29 -17.53
C ASN A 92 -1.69 -20.76 -17.44
N ARG A 93 -1.47 -20.20 -16.24
CA ARG A 93 -1.56 -18.76 -15.99
C ARG A 93 -0.19 -18.21 -15.63
N GLN A 94 0.30 -17.28 -16.43
CA GLN A 94 1.51 -16.52 -16.12
C GLN A 94 1.34 -15.72 -14.83
N THR A 95 2.36 -15.76 -13.97
CA THR A 95 2.39 -14.99 -12.72
C THR A 95 2.60 -13.52 -13.01
N ARG A 96 1.89 -12.65 -12.28
CA ARG A 96 2.11 -11.20 -12.31
C ARG A 96 3.24 -10.76 -11.37
N TYR A 97 3.86 -11.70 -10.67
CA TYR A 97 4.95 -11.42 -9.75
C TYR A 97 6.20 -10.96 -10.51
N LYS A 98 6.69 -9.77 -10.18
CA LYS A 98 7.89 -9.16 -10.75
C LYS A 98 8.85 -8.68 -9.65
N LYS A 99 8.81 -9.34 -8.48
CA LYS A 99 9.63 -9.01 -7.29
C LYS A 99 9.54 -7.52 -6.86
N CYS A 100 8.44 -6.83 -7.17
CA CYS A 100 8.28 -5.41 -6.84
C CYS A 100 8.30 -5.20 -5.32
N LYS A 101 9.22 -4.36 -4.82
CA LYS A 101 9.35 -4.09 -3.38
C LYS A 101 8.43 -2.95 -2.90
N ALA A 102 7.84 -2.17 -3.81
CA ALA A 102 7.05 -1.00 -3.48
C ALA A 102 5.96 -1.28 -2.44
N ARG A 103 6.14 -0.71 -1.26
CA ARG A 103 5.18 -0.74 -0.16
C ARG A 103 4.95 0.67 0.35
N LEU A 104 3.70 0.92 0.71
CA LEU A 104 3.26 2.23 1.18
C LEU A 104 2.38 2.03 2.40
N THR A 105 2.69 2.74 3.47
CA THR A 105 1.88 2.74 4.69
C THR A 105 1.42 4.16 4.96
N ALA A 106 0.12 4.39 4.87
CA ALA A 106 -0.51 5.65 5.20
C ALA A 106 -1.02 5.56 6.64
N VAL A 107 -0.62 6.50 7.49
CA VAL A 107 -0.92 6.52 8.93
C VAL A 107 -1.35 7.92 9.34
N VAL A 108 -2.45 8.02 10.07
CA VAL A 108 -2.88 9.25 10.73
C VAL A 108 -1.97 9.46 11.95
N LYS A 109 -1.30 10.61 12.02
CA LYS A 109 -0.46 11.00 13.15
C LYS A 109 -0.96 12.30 13.74
N LYS A 110 -0.85 12.39 15.07
CA LYS A 110 -1.05 13.64 15.80
C LYS A 110 0.17 14.54 15.60
N VAL A 111 -0.05 15.74 15.07
CA VAL A 111 1.02 16.74 14.79
C VAL A 111 1.02 17.83 15.86
N ALA A 112 -0.16 18.30 16.28
CA ALA A 112 -0.32 19.28 17.35
C ALA A 112 -1.49 18.92 18.27
N VAL A 113 -1.84 19.85 19.17
CA VAL A 113 -3.04 19.71 20.01
C VAL A 113 -4.26 19.75 19.07
N ASN A 114 -4.98 18.63 18.99
CA ASN A 114 -6.14 18.41 18.12
C ASN A 114 -5.90 18.46 16.61
N GLU A 115 -4.64 18.49 16.16
CA GLU A 115 -4.32 18.48 14.73
C GLU A 115 -3.72 17.14 14.33
N TYR A 116 -4.29 16.56 13.27
CA TYR A 116 -3.93 15.22 12.79
C TYR A 116 -3.74 15.26 11.29
N GLU A 117 -2.70 14.57 10.82
CA GLU A 117 -2.34 14.53 9.41
C GLU A 117 -2.06 13.11 8.95
N LEU A 118 -2.32 12.84 7.67
CA LEU A 118 -1.92 11.60 7.02
C LEU A 118 -0.46 11.65 6.61
N THR A 119 0.35 10.79 7.23
CA THR A 119 1.76 10.63 6.92
C THR A 119 2.00 9.36 6.11
N ILE A 120 2.93 9.44 5.16
CA ILE A 120 3.28 8.33 4.26
C ILE A 120 4.64 7.77 4.64
N GLN A 121 4.69 6.46 4.87
CA GLN A 121 5.92 5.70 5.04
C GLN A 121 6.10 4.80 3.81
N ASN A 122 7.07 5.16 2.97
CA ASN A 122 7.51 4.34 1.84
C ASN A 122 8.52 3.29 2.34
N GLN A 123 8.39 2.04 1.89
CA GLN A 123 9.28 0.92 2.20
C GLN A 123 9.66 0.15 0.94
#